data_AF-A0AAD9VF70-F1
#
_entry.id   AF-A0AAD9VF70-F1
#
_cell.length_a   1.000
_cell.length_b   1.000
_cell.length_c   1.000
_cell.angle_alpha   90.00
_cell.angle_beta   90.00
_cell.angle_gamma   90.00
#
_symmetry.space_group_name_H-M   'P 1'
#
loop_
_entity.id
_entity.type
_entity.pdbx_description
1 polymer ?
#
loop_
_entity_poly.entity_id
_entity_poly.type
_entity_poly.pdbx_seq_one_letter_code
_entity_poly.pdbx_strand_id
1 'polypeptide(L)' 'MKAVNIEEKEELQGYLHDVSTVKKSEKVPYFDMCIQTESELLQGVCFSPAMHFLIWKKGKPISLITL' A
#
# COMPACT_ATOMS: atom_id res chain seq x y z
N MET A 1 -29.39 14.44 -14.81
CA MET A 1 -28.95 13.25 -14.07
C MET A 1 -27.45 13.40 -13.84
N LYS A 2 -27.00 13.53 -12.58
CA LYS A 2 -25.56 13.61 -12.25
C LYS A 2 -25.04 12.18 -12.11
N ALA A 3 -24.12 11.79 -12.98
CA ALA A 3 -23.27 10.63 -12.77
C ALA A 3 -21.93 11.13 -12.24
N VAL A 4 -21.70 10.95 -10.95
CA VAL A 4 -20.40 11.09 -10.30
C VAL A 4 -20.30 9.95 -9.29
N ASN A 5 -19.92 8.76 -9.75
CA ASN A 5 -19.32 7.77 -8.88
C ASN A 5 -17.81 7.97 -9.01
N ILE A 6 -17.29 8.93 -8.24
CA ILE A 6 -15.88 8.99 -7.91
C ILE A 6 -15.74 7.96 -6.79
N GLU A 7 -15.08 6.83 -7.07
CA GLU A 7 -14.60 5.91 -6.03
C GLU A 7 -13.89 6.76 -4.97
N GLU A 8 -14.48 6.87 -3.78
CA GLU A 8 -13.88 7.62 -2.68
C GLU A 8 -12.58 6.91 -2.32
N LYS A 9 -11.46 7.49 -2.76
CA LYS A 9 -10.13 7.07 -2.36
C LYS A 9 -10.00 7.30 -0.87
N GLU A 10 -10.22 6.25 -0.08
CA GLU A 10 -9.96 6.28 1.34
C GLU A 10 -8.43 6.35 1.56
N GLU A 11 -8.00 7.35 2.32
CA GLU A 11 -6.61 7.47 2.73
C GLU A 11 -6.41 6.62 3.98
N LEU A 12 -5.58 5.59 3.88
CA LEU A 12 -5.25 4.72 5.00
C LEU A 12 -3.99 5.22 5.70
N GLN A 13 -4.09 5.47 7.00
CA GLN A 13 -2.96 5.84 7.86
C GLN A 13 -2.62 4.68 8.81
N GLY A 14 -1.33 4.36 8.89
CA GLY A 14 -0.83 3.33 9.79
C GLY A 14 0.68 3.21 9.75
N TYR A 15 1.19 2.27 10.55
CA TYR A 15 2.60 1.92 10.55
C TYR A 15 2.82 0.69 9.70
N LEU A 16 3.84 0.73 8.87
CA LEU A 16 4.26 -0.44 8.13
C LEU A 16 4.85 -1.46 9.11
N HIS A 17 4.22 -2.63 9.18
CA HIS A 17 4.60 -3.71 10.07
C HIS A 17 5.57 -4.69 9.41
N ASP A 18 5.24 -5.12 8.19
CA ASP A 18 6.06 -6.08 7.43
C ASP A 18 5.94 -5.84 5.92
N VAL A 19 6.99 -6.19 5.18
CA VAL A 19 7.06 -6.07 3.72
C VAL A 19 7.84 -7.24 3.15
N SER A 20 7.18 -7.98 2.26
CA SER A 20 7.83 -9.07 1.52
C SER A 20 8.86 -8.55 0.52
N THR A 21 9.76 -9.43 0.06
CA THR A 21 10.61 -9.12 -1.11
C THR A 21 9.77 -8.88 -2.35
N VAL A 22 10.23 -8.03 -3.27
CA VAL A 22 9.56 -7.81 -4.56
C VAL A 22 9.42 -9.12 -5.33
N LYS A 23 8.19 -9.50 -5.64
CA LYS A 23 7.79 -10.66 -6.43
C LYS A 23 7.63 -10.26 -7.89
N LYS A 24 7.91 -11.19 -8.80
CA LYS A 24 7.69 -11.02 -10.24
C LYS A 24 6.36 -11.66 -10.62
N SER A 25 5.44 -10.89 -11.21
CA SER A 25 4.31 -11.44 -11.99
C SER A 25 4.58 -11.30 -13.48
N GLU A 26 3.75 -11.95 -14.31
CA GLU A 26 3.84 -11.84 -15.77
C GLU A 26 3.58 -10.42 -16.29
N LYS A 27 2.88 -9.56 -15.52
CA LYS A 27 2.47 -8.23 -15.97
C LYS A 27 3.25 -7.11 -15.27
N VAL A 28 3.33 -7.15 -13.94
CA VAL A 28 3.98 -6.11 -13.14
C VAL A 28 4.60 -6.70 -11.87
N PRO A 29 5.83 -6.32 -11.48
CA PRO A 29 6.38 -6.72 -10.19
C PRO A 29 5.58 -6.07 -9.05
N TYR A 30 5.46 -6.78 -7.94
CA TYR A 30 4.65 -6.36 -6.80
C TYR A 30 5.25 -6.86 -5.49
N PHE A 31 4.76 -6.37 -4.37
CA PHE A 31 5.11 -6.91 -3.06
C PHE A 31 3.91 -6.84 -2.11
N ASP A 32 3.82 -7.82 -1.24
CA ASP A 32 2.86 -7.83 -0.13
C ASP A 32 3.39 -6.98 1.02
N MET A 33 2.49 -6.28 1.70
CA MET A 33 2.77 -5.50 2.90
C MET A 33 1.70 -5.70 3.98
N CYS A 34 2.11 -5.53 5.22
CA CYS A 34 1.23 -5.45 6.38
C CYS A 34 1.30 -4.05 6.98
N ILE A 35 0.13 -3.46 7.23
CA ILE A 35 -0.02 -2.13 7.82
C ILE A 35 -0.75 -2.30 9.15
N GLN A 36 -0.11 -1.92 10.24
CA GLN A 36 -0.72 -1.84 11.55
C GLN A 36 -1.41 -0.48 11.68
N THR A 37 -2.74 -0.47 11.75
CA THR A 37 -3.53 0.69 12.14
C THR A 37 -3.73 0.70 13.65
N GLU A 38 -4.49 1.67 14.16
CA GLU A 38 -4.85 1.71 15.59
C GLU A 38 -5.72 0.51 16.00
N SER A 39 -6.57 0.01 15.09
CA SER A 39 -7.59 -1.00 15.38
C SER A 39 -7.26 -2.39 14.85
N GLU A 40 -6.45 -2.50 13.79
CA GLU A 40 -6.27 -3.77 13.08
C GLU A 40 -4.94 -3.86 12.32
N LEU A 41 -4.62 -5.07 11.87
CA LEU A 41 -3.50 -5.34 10.97
C LEU A 41 -4.07 -5.64 9.58
N LEU A 42 -3.81 -4.74 8.63
CA LEU A 42 -4.28 -4.84 7.26
C LEU A 42 -3.20 -5.42 6.35
N GLN A 43 -3.59 -6.34 5.48
CA GLN A 43 -2.72 -6.86 4.42
C GLN A 43 -3.04 -6.16 3.10
N GLY A 44 -2.00 -5.71 2.40
CA GLY A 44 -2.11 -5.02 1.11
C GLY A 44 -1.09 -5.51 0.11
N VAL A 45 -1.36 -5.25 -1.17
CA VAL A 45 -0.45 -5.55 -2.28
C VAL A 45 -0.09 -4.25 -2.98
N CYS A 46 1.21 -3.97 -3.14
CA CYS A 46 1.66 -2.82 -3.93
C CYS A 46 2.30 -3.26 -5.23
N PHE A 47 1.78 -2.68 -6.32
CA PHE A 47 2.25 -2.89 -7.69
C PHE A 47 3.26 -1.83 -8.13
N SER A 48 3.89 -1.11 -7.18
CA SER A 48 4.92 -0.10 -7.45
C SER A 48 6.24 -0.49 -6.79
N PRO A 49 7.13 -1.22 -7.50
CA PRO A 49 8.40 -1.69 -6.93
C PRO A 49 9.32 -0.58 -6.41
N ALA A 50 9.21 0.63 -6.96
CA ALA A 50 9.95 1.80 -6.48
C ALA A 50 9.59 2.16 -5.02
N MET A 51 8.34 1.93 -4.61
CA MET A 51 7.91 2.16 -3.23
C MET A 51 8.60 1.21 -2.25
N HIS A 52 8.89 -0.03 -2.66
CA HIS A 52 9.61 -1.01 -1.83
C HIS A 52 10.95 -0.45 -1.32
N PHE A 53 11.71 0.21 -2.20
CA PHE A 53 12.99 0.83 -1.85
C PHE A 53 12.81 2.07 -0.95
N LEU A 54 11.79 2.87 -1.20
CA LEU A 54 11.51 4.08 -0.42
C LEU A 54 11.09 3.74 1.01
N ILE A 55 10.28 2.70 1.15
CA ILE A 55 9.84 2.11 2.42
C ILE A 55 11.04 1.74 3.28
N TRP A 56 11.99 1.00 2.72
CA TRP A 56 13.12 0.50 3.50
C TRP A 56 14.10 1.59 3.92
N LYS A 57 14.15 2.71 3.19
CA LYS A 57 15.02 3.85 3.49
C LYS A 57 14.43 4.86 4.46
N LYS A 58 13.11 4.87 4.65
CA LYS A 58 12.43 5.86 5.51
C LYS A 58 11.60 5.11 6.53
N GLY A 59 12.09 5.03 7.77
CA GLY A 59 11.28 4.68 8.95
C GLY A 59 10.22 5.74 9.28
N LYS A 60 9.56 6.31 8.27
CA LYS A 60 8.49 7.29 8.39
C LYS A 60 7.15 6.61 8.08
N PRO A 61 6.05 7.09 8.68
CA PRO A 61 4.70 6.67 8.28
C PRO A 61 4.49 6.87 6.79
N ILE A 62 3.77 5.94 6.16
CA ILE A 62 3.47 5.96 4.72
C ILE A 62 1.97 6.22 4.61
N SER A 63 1.57 7.27 3.90
CA SER A 63 0.19 7.42 3.44
C SER A 63 -0.01 6.52 2.22
N LEU A 64 -0.97 5.60 2.31
CA LEU A 64 -1.34 4.73 1.20
C LEU A 64 -2.73 5.11 0.72
N ILE A 65 -2.86 5.18 -0.60
CA ILE A 65 -4.15 5.36 -1.26
C ILE A 65 -4.59 3.98 -1.70
N THR A 66 -5.69 3.48 -1.13
CA THR A 66 -6.34 2.27 -1.61
C THR A 66 -7.13 2.60 -2.89
N LEU A 67 -7.10 1.69 -3.86
CA LEU A 67 -7.91 1.75 -5.07
C LEU A 67 -9.21 0.97 -4.86
#